data_AF-A0A3D3P8B0-F1
#
_entry.id   AF-A0A3D3P8B0-F1
#
_cell.length_a   1.000
_cell.length_b   1.000
_cell.length_c   1.000
_cell.angle_alpha   90.00
_cell.angle_beta   90.00
_cell.angle_gamma   90.00
#
_symmetry.space_group_name_H-M   'P 1'
#
loop_
_entity.id
_entity.type
_entity.pdbx_description
1 polymer ?
#
loop_
_entity_poly.entity_id
_entity_poly.type
_entity_poly.pdbx_seq_one_letter_code
_entity_poly.pdbx_strand_id
1 'polypeptide(L)' 'GFKKQFLPESDSILHATKLLEKGQSETLEFNAPTEAGEYNFICTFPGHALLMRGIMIVK' A
#
# COMPACT_ATOMS: atom_id res chain seq x y z
N GLY A 1 2.79 12.23 -7.81
CA GLY A 1 3.22 13.48 -7.13
C GLY A 1 2.39 13.71 -5.90
N PHE A 2 2.76 14.65 -5.03
CA PHE A 2 2.15 14.87 -3.70
C PHE A 2 0.62 15.03 -3.71
N LYS A 3 0.03 15.73 -4.69
CA LYS A 3 -1.44 15.85 -4.81
C LYS A 3 -2.16 14.52 -4.98
N LYS A 4 -1.50 13.54 -5.60
CA LYS A 4 -1.98 12.15 -5.75
C LYS A 4 -1.38 11.21 -4.70
N GLN A 5 -0.71 11.74 -3.68
CA GLN A 5 -0.06 10.97 -2.61
C GLN A 5 0.93 9.91 -3.10
N PHE A 6 1.48 10.11 -4.31
CA PHE A 6 2.31 9.12 -5.02
C PHE A 6 1.64 7.76 -5.25
N LEU A 7 0.31 7.71 -5.29
CA LEU A 7 -0.43 6.56 -5.79
C LEU A 7 -0.55 6.66 -7.32
N PRO A 8 -0.16 5.61 -8.08
CA PRO A 8 -0.47 5.52 -9.50
C PRO A 8 -1.95 5.17 -9.71
N GLU A 9 -2.49 5.52 -10.87
CA GLU A 9 -3.82 5.03 -11.27
C GLU A 9 -3.66 3.59 -11.77
N SER A 10 -4.16 2.63 -11.01
CA SER A 10 -4.05 1.20 -11.32
C SER A 10 -5.13 0.40 -10.59
N ASP A 11 -5.80 -0.47 -11.31
CA ASP A 11 -6.79 -1.41 -10.75
C ASP A 11 -6.14 -2.50 -9.88
N SER A 12 -4.80 -2.61 -9.88
CA SER A 12 -4.06 -3.54 -9.02
C SER A 12 -3.93 -3.06 -7.58
N ILE A 13 -4.28 -1.80 -7.28
CA ILE A 13 -4.29 -1.27 -5.91
C ILE A 13 -5.64 -1.60 -5.28
N LEU A 14 -5.65 -2.58 -4.38
CA LEU A 14 -6.86 -2.96 -3.65
C LEU A 14 -7.20 -1.93 -2.57
N HIS A 15 -6.20 -1.53 -1.79
CA HIS A 15 -6.33 -0.55 -0.71
C HIS A 15 -5.04 0.26 -0.56
N ALA A 16 -5.16 1.48 -0.04
CA ALA A 16 -4.03 2.35 0.25
C ALA A 16 -4.33 3.24 1.46
N THR A 17 -3.30 3.51 2.27
CA THR A 17 -3.33 4.60 3.25
C THR A 17 -3.07 5.94 2.56
N LYS A 18 -3.14 7.02 3.32
CA LYS A 18 -2.61 8.30 2.86
C LYS A 18 -1.08 8.30 2.92
N LEU A 19 -0.47 9.22 2.17
CA LEU A 19 0.91 9.62 2.41
C LEU A 19 0.96 10.38 3.74
N LEU A 20 1.77 9.88 4.68
CA LEU A 20 1.93 10.45 6.02
C LEU A 20 3.25 11.21 6.15
N GLU A 21 3.21 12.32 6.87
CA GLU A 21 4.40 13.07 7.28
C GLU A 21 5.03 12.46 8.54
N LYS A 22 6.28 12.87 8.84
CA LYS A 22 6.99 12.42 10.03
C LYS A 22 6.16 12.67 11.30
N GLY A 23 5.98 11.63 12.11
CA GLY A 23 5.28 11.69 13.39
C GLY A 23 3.76 11.50 13.29
N GLN A 24 3.22 11.31 12.09
CA GLN A 24 1.81 10.95 11.90
C GLN A 24 1.61 9.43 11.91
N SER A 25 0.37 9.01 12.12
CA SER A 25 -0.04 7.61 12.06
C SER A 25 -1.46 7.51 11.52
N GLU A 26 -1.72 6.46 10.76
CA GLU A 26 -3.04 6.10 10.24
C GLU A 26 -3.18 4.58 10.32
N THR A 27 -4.40 4.10 10.50
CA THR A 27 -4.76 2.68 10.45
C THR A 27 -5.73 2.47 9.30
N LEU A 28 -5.47 1.46 8.48
CA LEU A 28 -6.34 1.03 7.39
C LEU A 28 -6.90 -0.35 7.76
N GLU A 29 -8.21 -0.41 7.92
CA GLU A 29 -8.95 -1.65 8.17
C GLU A 29 -9.69 -2.06 6.89
N PHE A 30 -9.52 -3.32 6.48
CA PHE A 30 -10.17 -3.89 5.32
C PHE A 30 -10.37 -5.40 5.52
N ASN A 31 -11.33 -5.96 4.82
CA ASN A 31 -11.52 -7.41 4.80
C ASN A 31 -10.44 -8.04 3.90
N ALA A 32 -9.81 -9.10 4.39
CA ALA A 32 -8.85 -9.85 3.57
C ALA A 32 -9.51 -10.31 2.25
N PRO A 33 -8.78 -10.30 1.13
CA PRO A 33 -9.26 -10.87 -0.13
C PRO A 33 -9.76 -12.30 0.06
N THR A 34 -10.78 -12.70 -0.68
CA THR A 34 -11.34 -14.07 -0.62
C THR A 34 -10.52 -15.07 -1.44
N GLU A 35 -9.75 -14.56 -2.40
CA GLU A 35 -8.87 -15.39 -3.22
C GLU A 35 -7.57 -15.66 -2.45
N ALA A 36 -7.20 -16.93 -2.37
CA ALA A 36 -5.92 -17.32 -1.78
C ALA A 36 -4.78 -16.87 -2.69
N GLY A 37 -3.72 -16.30 -2.10
CA GLY A 37 -2.63 -15.77 -2.88
C GLY A 37 -1.68 -14.85 -2.12
N GLU A 38 -0.71 -14.34 -2.85
CA GLU A 38 0.28 -13.38 -2.38
C GLU A 38 -0.12 -11.95 -2.79
N TYR A 39 -0.36 -11.10 -1.79
CA TYR A 39 -0.75 -9.71 -1.99
C TYR A 39 0.39 -8.81 -1.53
N ASN A 40 0.99 -8.10 -2.47
CA ASN A 40 2.08 -7.17 -2.18
C ASN A 40 1.56 -5.90 -1.50
N PHE A 41 2.22 -5.47 -0.43
CA PHE A 41 2.06 -4.12 0.11
C PHE A 41 3.40 -3.40 0.01
N ILE A 42 3.37 -2.17 -0.52
CA ILE A 42 4.57 -1.37 -0.79
C ILE A 42 4.36 0.09 -0.40
N CYS A 43 5.44 0.79 -0.08
CA CYS A 43 5.44 2.25 -0.07
C CYS A 43 5.69 2.76 -1.49
N THR A 44 4.69 3.39 -2.10
CA THR A 44 4.77 3.90 -3.49
C THR A 44 5.50 5.23 -3.61
N PHE A 45 6.00 5.80 -2.49
CA PHE A 45 6.83 7.00 -2.55
C PHE A 45 8.08 6.73 -3.40
N PRO A 46 8.48 7.64 -4.31
CA PRO A 46 9.57 7.39 -5.26
C PRO A 46 10.84 6.85 -4.59
N GLY A 47 11.27 5.66 -5.02
CA GLY A 47 12.46 4.98 -4.50
C GLY A 47 12.27 4.13 -3.24
N HIS A 48 11.16 4.26 -2.50
CA HIS A 48 10.99 3.57 -1.22
C HIS A 48 10.68 2.09 -1.37
N ALA A 49 9.92 1.69 -2.40
CA ALA A 49 9.54 0.30 -2.65
C ALA A 49 10.73 -0.68 -2.83
N LEU A 50 11.95 -0.15 -3.04
CA LEU A 50 13.18 -0.97 -3.09
C LEU A 50 13.46 -1.68 -1.76
N LEU A 51 13.11 -1.03 -0.64
CA LEU A 51 13.31 -1.55 0.72
C LEU A 51 11.98 -1.73 1.46
N MET A 52 11.02 -0.84 1.25
CA MET A 52 9.73 -0.82 1.93
C MET A 52 8.68 -1.60 1.14
N ARG A 53 8.75 -2.93 1.25
CA ARG A 53 7.81 -3.87 0.64
C ARG A 53 7.62 -5.11 1.52
N GLY A 54 6.48 -5.75 1.41
CA GLY A 54 6.21 -7.05 2.00
C GLY A 54 5.07 -7.76 1.29
N ILE A 55 4.83 -9.00 1.71
CA ILE A 55 3.80 -9.87 1.14
C ILE A 55 2.84 -10.26 2.27
N MET A 56 1.55 -10.03 2.04
CA MET A 56 0.46 -10.58 2.82
C MET A 56 0.00 -11.87 2.12
N ILE A 57 0.00 -12.99 2.85
CA ILE A 57 -0.40 -14.29 2.31
C ILE A 57 -1.80 -14.60 2.82
N VAL A 58 -2.75 -14.73 1.89
CA VAL A 58 -4.09 -15.26 2.15
C VAL A 58 -4.08 -16.74 1.79
N LYS A 59 -4.56 -17.60 2.68
CA LYS A 59 -4.59 -19.07 2.53
C LYS A 59 -6.01 -19.58 2.55
#